data_AF-A0A538SUQ9-F1
#
_entry.id   AF-A0A538SUQ9-F1
#
_cell.length_a   1.000
_cell.length_b   1.000
_cell.length_c   1.000
_cell.angle_alpha   90.00
_cell.angle_beta   90.00
_cell.angle_gamma   90.00
#
_symmetry.space_group_name_H-M   'P 1'
#
loop_
_entity.id
_entity.type
_entity.pdbx_description
1 polymer ?
#
loop_
_entity_poly.entity_id
_entity_poly.type
_entity_poly.pdbx_seq_one_letter_code
_entity_poly.pdbx_strand_id
1 'polypeptide(L)'
;MSSPMIHRIVRPGVASVLAGLAMAASLAVAIPARAADPGWPRQFDSSSGSFVIYQPQPESLDGDVLTGRAAFSLQKSGAASPTFGVLWFTEQIEIDRDSSAVSARSLDVTKVRLPGITPDEASRYEMLVETQATGWDLSGSLEELQAGLAAAEKERASVAGLDNAPPKILFQERRAILVVYDGAPTLEPIERSKLQRVVNTPYAVVFDPRSRCYYLNGANLWYQAKDPLGTWSNISSPPAAIREVVPPDTSTYDQVEGPPPEVLTATVPTELIATDGPPRYAPLVGDELLYLANTESDVVLEVSTQYLYVLI
;
A
#
# COMPACT_ATOMS: atom_id res chain seq x y z
N MET A 1 -55.64 2.52 46.95
CA MET A 1 -56.53 2.20 45.82
C MET A 1 -55.89 1.04 45.08
N SER A 2 -56.43 -0.16 44.92
CA SER A 2 -57.65 -0.83 45.39
C SER A 2 -57.36 -2.35 45.30
N SER A 3 -57.75 -3.12 46.31
CA SER A 3 -58.12 -4.55 46.14
C SER A 3 -59.57 -4.62 45.59
N PRO A 4 -60.27 -5.77 45.47
CA PRO A 4 -59.92 -7.21 45.49
C PRO A 4 -60.55 -7.95 44.24
N MET A 5 -60.52 -9.27 44.02
CA MET A 5 -61.35 -10.28 44.69
C MET A 5 -61.01 -11.69 44.20
N ILE A 6 -61.07 -12.60 45.17
CA ILE A 6 -60.95 -14.06 45.10
C ILE A 6 -62.35 -14.65 44.94
N HIS A 7 -62.52 -15.65 44.06
CA HIS A 7 -63.56 -16.67 44.21
C HIS A 7 -62.99 -18.10 44.07
N ARG A 8 -62.84 -18.72 45.25
CA ARG A 8 -63.17 -20.11 45.62
C ARG A 8 -64.26 -20.73 44.70
N ILE A 9 -64.39 -22.05 44.42
CA ILE A 9 -64.41 -23.21 45.33
C ILE A 9 -64.66 -24.51 44.50
N VAL A 10 -64.03 -25.63 44.95
CA VAL A 10 -64.53 -27.03 45.04
C VAL A 10 -64.48 -28.04 43.85
N ARG A 11 -63.77 -29.15 44.15
CA ARG A 11 -63.74 -30.53 43.56
C ARG A 11 -64.96 -31.36 44.02
N PRO A 12 -65.45 -32.43 43.36
CA PRO A 12 -64.81 -33.78 43.24
C PRO A 12 -65.18 -34.48 41.90
N GLY A 13 -64.81 -35.71 41.51
CA GLY A 13 -64.30 -36.91 42.17
C GLY A 13 -64.04 -38.04 41.12
N VAL A 14 -63.22 -39.00 41.55
CA VAL A 14 -63.02 -40.43 41.19
C VAL A 14 -63.71 -41.01 39.93
N ALA A 15 -62.94 -41.68 39.03
CA ALA A 15 -63.04 -43.12 38.75
C ALA A 15 -62.11 -43.60 37.60
N SER A 16 -61.63 -44.84 37.77
CA SER A 16 -60.63 -45.61 37.04
C SER A 16 -61.00 -46.04 35.60
N VAL A 17 -60.01 -46.46 34.79
CA VAL A 17 -59.87 -47.80 34.15
C VAL A 17 -58.75 -47.81 33.07
N LEU A 18 -58.09 -48.97 32.97
CA LEU A 18 -56.94 -49.40 32.15
C LEU A 18 -57.10 -49.38 30.62
N ALA A 19 -56.00 -49.15 29.90
CA ALA A 19 -55.52 -49.79 28.64
C ALA A 19 -54.26 -49.02 28.19
N GLY A 20 -53.12 -49.53 27.72
CA GLY A 20 -52.79 -50.77 27.00
C GLY A 20 -51.99 -50.38 25.74
N LEU A 21 -50.76 -50.90 25.61
CA LEU A 21 -49.90 -50.99 24.40
C LEU A 21 -49.32 -49.72 23.73
N ALA A 22 -47.99 -49.65 23.67
CA ALA A 22 -47.18 -49.98 22.48
C ALA A 22 -45.87 -49.16 22.48
N MET A 23 -44.76 -49.83 22.77
CA MET A 23 -43.41 -49.29 22.59
C MET A 23 -43.03 -49.42 21.11
N ALA A 24 -43.25 -48.37 20.31
CA ALA A 24 -42.71 -48.27 18.97
C ALA A 24 -41.29 -47.68 19.05
N ALA A 25 -40.28 -48.55 18.92
CA ALA A 25 -38.90 -48.11 18.73
C ALA A 25 -38.75 -47.55 17.32
N SER A 26 -38.76 -46.22 17.19
CA SER A 26 -38.36 -45.55 15.95
C SER A 26 -36.85 -45.65 15.80
N LEU A 27 -36.39 -46.48 14.85
CA LEU A 27 -35.03 -46.42 14.33
C LEU A 27 -34.86 -45.06 13.63
N ALA A 28 -34.32 -44.08 14.35
CA ALA A 28 -33.77 -42.89 13.74
C ALA A 28 -32.52 -43.30 12.95
N VAL A 29 -32.63 -43.34 11.62
CA VAL A 29 -31.47 -43.36 10.75
C VAL A 29 -30.77 -42.02 10.98
N ALA A 30 -29.68 -42.04 11.75
CA ALA A 30 -28.80 -40.89 11.86
C ALA A 30 -28.13 -40.71 10.49
N ILE A 31 -28.68 -39.81 9.67
CA ILE A 31 -27.95 -39.24 8.54
C ILE A 31 -26.76 -38.51 9.18
N PRO A 32 -25.50 -38.85 8.86
CA PRO A 32 -24.39 -38.09 9.37
C PRO A 32 -24.57 -36.67 8.84
N ALA A 33 -24.82 -35.72 9.74
CA ALA A 33 -24.76 -34.32 9.42
C ALA A 33 -23.33 -34.06 8.92
N ARG A 34 -23.18 -33.79 7.62
CA ARG A 34 -21.97 -33.13 7.11
C ARG A 34 -21.81 -31.88 7.97
N ALA A 35 -20.67 -31.74 8.63
CA ALA A 35 -20.36 -30.50 9.33
C ALA A 35 -20.53 -29.36 8.31
N ALA A 36 -21.34 -28.36 8.65
CA ALA A 36 -21.49 -27.18 7.82
C ALA A 36 -20.10 -26.56 7.60
N ASP A 37 -19.77 -26.16 6.37
CA ASP A 37 -18.53 -25.42 6.13
C ASP A 37 -18.58 -24.15 7.00
N PRO A 38 -17.62 -23.96 7.92
CA PRO A 38 -17.60 -22.79 8.80
C PRO A 38 -17.46 -21.46 8.04
N GLY A 39 -17.17 -21.51 6.74
CA GLY A 39 -16.92 -20.36 5.90
C GLY A 39 -15.51 -19.82 6.10
N TRP A 40 -15.30 -18.59 5.62
CA TRP A 40 -14.02 -17.90 5.79
C TRP A 40 -14.02 -17.06 7.09
N PRO A 41 -12.88 -16.92 7.79
CA PRO A 41 -11.56 -17.48 7.47
C PRO A 41 -11.45 -18.98 7.81
N ARG A 42 -10.53 -19.68 7.13
CA ARG A 42 -10.21 -21.10 7.40
C ARG A 42 -8.95 -21.21 8.25
N GLN A 43 -8.95 -22.10 9.25
CA GLN A 43 -7.82 -22.30 10.16
C GLN A 43 -7.37 -23.76 10.18
N PHE A 44 -6.05 -23.98 10.26
CA PHE A 44 -5.46 -25.30 10.49
C PHE A 44 -4.13 -25.20 11.23
N ASP A 45 -3.78 -26.26 11.97
CA ASP A 45 -2.50 -26.38 12.65
C ASP A 45 -1.53 -27.27 11.85
N SER A 46 -0.24 -26.97 11.96
CA SER A 46 0.83 -27.76 11.34
C SER A 46 2.08 -27.76 12.22
N SER A 47 3.10 -28.53 11.82
CA SER A 47 4.43 -28.46 12.45
C SER A 47 5.09 -27.08 12.34
N SER A 48 4.62 -26.23 11.41
CA SER A 48 5.11 -24.86 11.22
C SER A 48 4.47 -23.84 12.16
N GLY A 49 3.38 -24.20 12.83
CA GLY A 49 2.50 -23.28 13.55
C GLY A 49 1.06 -23.30 13.04
N SER A 50 0.26 -22.38 13.57
CA SER A 50 -1.17 -22.22 13.24
C SER A 50 -1.34 -21.26 12.07
N PHE A 51 -2.08 -21.69 11.04
CA PHE A 51 -2.42 -20.92 9.87
C PHE A 51 -3.85 -20.43 9.93
N VAL A 52 -4.08 -19.18 9.57
CA VAL A 52 -5.41 -18.63 9.27
C VAL A 52 -5.39 -18.08 7.84
N ILE A 53 -6.20 -18.65 6.96
CA ILE A 53 -6.37 -18.23 5.57
C ILE A 53 -7.64 -17.37 5.50
N TYR A 54 -7.48 -16.11 5.12
CA TYR A 54 -8.60 -15.19 4.94
C TYR A 54 -9.30 -15.44 3.61
N GLN A 55 -10.48 -14.84 3.44
CA GLN A 55 -11.28 -15.01 2.23
C GLN A 55 -10.46 -14.73 0.96
N PRO A 56 -10.39 -15.68 0.02
CA PRO A 56 -9.73 -15.48 -1.25
C PRO A 56 -10.39 -14.38 -2.08
N GLN A 57 -9.57 -13.67 -2.84
CA GLN A 57 -9.98 -12.67 -3.80
C GLN A 57 -9.64 -13.15 -5.21
N PRO A 58 -10.64 -13.27 -6.12
CA PRO A 58 -10.37 -13.62 -7.51
C PRO A 58 -9.66 -12.46 -8.21
N GLU A 59 -8.72 -12.77 -9.10
CA GLU A 59 -7.93 -11.77 -9.85
C GLU A 59 -8.21 -11.83 -11.36
N SER A 60 -8.36 -13.03 -11.92
CA SER A 60 -8.72 -13.24 -13.32
C SER A 60 -9.35 -14.62 -13.53
N LEU A 61 -10.16 -14.75 -14.58
CA LEU A 61 -10.74 -16.02 -15.01
C LEU A 61 -10.49 -16.19 -16.51
N ASP A 62 -9.76 -17.24 -16.89
CA ASP A 62 -9.55 -17.62 -18.28
C ASP A 62 -10.09 -19.03 -18.52
N GLY A 63 -11.18 -19.14 -19.28
CA GLY A 63 -11.92 -20.40 -19.40
C GLY A 63 -12.44 -20.89 -18.04
N ASP A 64 -11.94 -22.03 -17.59
CA ASP A 64 -12.22 -22.65 -16.29
C ASP A 64 -11.09 -22.47 -15.26
N VAL A 65 -10.08 -21.64 -15.57
CA VAL A 65 -8.94 -21.37 -14.68
C VAL A 65 -9.13 -20.03 -13.98
N LEU A 66 -9.41 -20.07 -12.69
CA LEU A 66 -9.47 -18.90 -11.81
C LEU A 66 -8.10 -18.66 -11.20
N THR A 67 -7.54 -17.45 -11.34
CA THR A 67 -6.40 -17.01 -10.53
C THR A 67 -6.91 -16.17 -9.37
N GLY A 68 -6.25 -16.29 -8.22
CA GLY A 68 -6.62 -15.54 -7.04
C GLY A 68 -5.48 -15.39 -6.04
N ARG A 69 -5.76 -14.58 -5.02
CA ARG A 69 -4.88 -14.39 -3.87
C ARG A 69 -5.66 -14.46 -2.57
N ALA A 70 -5.00 -14.87 -1.50
CA ALA A 70 -5.55 -14.77 -0.15
C ALA A 70 -4.49 -14.19 0.79
N ALA A 71 -4.92 -13.28 1.67
CA ALA A 71 -4.12 -12.97 2.84
C ALA A 71 -4.12 -14.20 3.76
N PHE A 72 -3.03 -14.39 4.50
CA PHE A 72 -2.97 -15.38 5.56
C PHE A 72 -2.15 -14.88 6.73
N SER A 73 -2.31 -15.52 7.88
CA SER A 73 -1.45 -15.32 9.04
C SER A 73 -0.87 -16.65 9.52
N LEU A 74 0.42 -16.65 9.86
CA LEU A 74 1.12 -17.79 10.46
C LEU A 74 1.61 -17.41 11.85
N GLN A 75 1.10 -18.09 12.88
CA GLN A 75 1.65 -18.04 14.22
C GLN A 75 2.56 -19.24 14.45
N LYS A 76 3.88 -19.03 14.31
CA LYS A 76 4.89 -20.07 14.59
C LYS A 76 4.83 -20.50 16.07
N SER A 77 5.13 -21.76 16.35
CA SER A 77 5.17 -22.28 17.73
C SER A 77 6.10 -21.45 18.62
N GLY A 78 5.57 -20.94 19.74
CA GLY A 78 6.30 -20.08 20.67
C GLY A 78 6.34 -18.59 20.30
N ALA A 79 5.79 -18.18 19.15
CA ALA A 79 5.64 -16.78 18.80
C ALA A 79 4.44 -16.14 19.53
N ALA A 80 4.64 -14.92 20.05
CA ALA A 80 3.61 -14.17 20.76
C ALA A 80 2.52 -13.58 19.83
N SER A 81 2.86 -13.31 18.57
CA SER A 81 1.99 -12.71 17.57
C SER A 81 2.14 -13.41 16.22
N PRO A 82 1.08 -13.43 15.39
CA PRO A 82 1.17 -13.99 14.05
C PRO A 82 1.93 -13.05 13.09
N THR A 83 2.54 -13.63 12.07
CA THR A 83 3.08 -12.91 10.91
C THR A 83 2.09 -12.99 9.76
N PHE A 84 1.81 -11.85 9.09
CA PHE A 84 0.89 -11.78 7.97
C PHE A 84 1.62 -11.89 6.64
N GLY A 85 1.02 -12.62 5.71
CA GLY A 85 1.53 -12.85 4.36
C GLY A 85 0.42 -12.91 3.34
N VAL A 86 0.82 -13.16 2.09
CA VAL A 86 -0.08 -13.35 0.96
C VAL A 86 0.31 -14.63 0.25
N LEU A 87 -0.69 -15.40 -0.16
CA LEU A 87 -0.53 -16.52 -1.08
C LEU A 87 -1.28 -16.23 -2.38
N TRP A 88 -0.74 -16.72 -3.49
CA TRP A 88 -1.36 -16.71 -4.82
C TRP A 88 -1.63 -18.14 -5.23
N PHE A 89 -2.72 -18.35 -5.95
CA PHE A 89 -3.17 -19.68 -6.34
C PHE A 89 -3.87 -19.66 -7.70
N THR A 90 -4.01 -20.86 -8.26
CA THR A 90 -4.91 -21.15 -9.37
C THR A 90 -5.93 -22.19 -8.94
N GLU A 91 -7.17 -22.02 -9.36
CA GLU A 91 -8.26 -22.98 -9.16
C GLU A 91 -8.83 -23.41 -10.51
N GLN A 92 -9.14 -24.70 -10.62
CA GLN A 92 -9.91 -25.25 -11.74
C GLN A 92 -11.39 -25.25 -11.35
N ILE A 93 -12.19 -24.32 -11.89
CA ILE A 93 -13.58 -24.13 -11.48
C ILE A 93 -14.59 -24.76 -12.44
N GLU A 94 -15.75 -25.13 -11.93
CA GLU A 94 -16.93 -25.49 -12.71
C GLU A 94 -18.05 -24.48 -12.41
N ILE A 95 -18.72 -24.01 -13.47
CA ILE A 95 -19.82 -23.04 -13.35
C ILE A 95 -21.10 -23.73 -13.79
N ASP A 96 -22.00 -23.98 -12.84
CA ASP A 96 -23.36 -24.41 -13.11
C ASP A 96 -24.25 -23.18 -13.30
N ARG A 97 -24.69 -22.95 -14.53
CA ARG A 97 -25.53 -21.80 -14.88
C ARG A 97 -26.98 -21.97 -14.50
N ASP A 98 -27.46 -23.20 -14.33
CA ASP A 98 -28.85 -23.46 -13.96
C ASP A 98 -29.07 -23.16 -12.47
N SER A 99 -28.08 -23.49 -11.63
CA SER A 99 -28.09 -23.17 -10.19
C SER A 99 -27.34 -21.89 -9.82
N SER A 100 -26.67 -21.24 -10.78
CA SER A 100 -25.81 -20.07 -10.56
C SER A 100 -24.72 -20.32 -9.50
N ALA A 101 -24.19 -21.54 -9.47
CA ALA A 101 -23.18 -22.00 -8.54
C ALA A 101 -21.81 -22.13 -9.22
N VAL A 102 -20.76 -21.91 -8.44
CA VAL A 102 -19.37 -22.14 -8.81
C VAL A 102 -18.78 -23.13 -7.81
N SER A 103 -18.02 -24.11 -8.28
CA SER A 103 -17.25 -25.03 -7.43
C SER A 103 -15.83 -25.17 -7.95
N ALA A 104 -14.84 -25.19 -7.06
CA ALA A 104 -13.46 -25.48 -7.42
C ALA A 104 -13.16 -26.99 -7.31
N ARG A 105 -12.46 -27.53 -8.31
CA ARG A 105 -11.99 -28.92 -8.38
C ARG A 105 -10.61 -29.10 -7.74
N SER A 106 -9.76 -28.10 -7.87
CA SER A 106 -8.42 -28.03 -7.29
C SER A 106 -8.10 -26.62 -6.86
N LEU A 107 -7.17 -26.48 -5.91
CA LEU A 107 -6.52 -25.24 -5.51
C LEU A 107 -5.02 -25.53 -5.48
N ASP A 108 -4.28 -24.89 -6.38
CA ASP A 108 -2.84 -25.03 -6.55
C ASP A 108 -2.18 -23.70 -6.13
N VAL A 109 -1.35 -23.71 -5.07
CA VAL A 109 -0.72 -22.50 -4.54
C VAL A 109 0.56 -22.25 -5.31
N THR A 110 0.56 -21.18 -6.11
CA THR A 110 1.67 -20.84 -7.01
C THR A 110 2.77 -20.02 -6.35
N LYS A 111 2.46 -19.34 -5.24
CA LYS A 111 3.41 -18.51 -4.52
C LYS A 111 2.96 -18.22 -3.11
N VAL A 112 3.88 -18.31 -2.15
CA VAL A 112 3.73 -17.74 -0.81
C VAL A 112 4.73 -16.61 -0.57
N ARG A 113 4.25 -15.50 -0.02
CA ARG A 113 5.10 -14.40 0.49
C ARG A 113 4.81 -14.15 1.96
N LEU A 114 5.83 -14.34 2.79
CA LEU A 114 5.83 -14.00 4.22
C LEU A 114 7.16 -13.29 4.55
N PRO A 115 7.18 -12.24 5.37
CA PRO A 115 8.43 -11.59 5.78
C PRO A 115 9.44 -12.57 6.40
N GLY A 116 10.69 -12.53 5.95
CA GLY A 116 11.81 -13.24 6.56
C GLY A 116 11.86 -14.75 6.36
N ILE A 117 11.10 -15.32 5.42
CA ILE A 117 11.14 -16.77 5.13
C ILE A 117 12.17 -17.14 4.05
N THR A 118 12.68 -18.36 4.13
CA THR A 118 13.53 -18.94 3.07
C THR A 118 12.68 -19.49 1.91
N PRO A 119 13.27 -19.72 0.71
CA PRO A 119 12.58 -20.40 -0.38
C PRO A 119 12.03 -21.78 0.01
N ASP A 120 12.77 -22.56 0.78
CA ASP A 120 12.33 -23.89 1.26
C ASP A 120 11.13 -23.80 2.21
N GLU A 121 11.09 -22.75 3.05
CA GLU A 121 9.92 -22.48 3.88
C GLU A 121 8.70 -22.09 3.04
N ALA A 122 8.88 -21.27 1.98
CA ALA A 122 7.80 -20.90 1.07
C ALA A 122 7.19 -22.13 0.39
N SER A 123 8.00 -22.98 -0.24
CA SER A 123 7.51 -24.20 -0.90
C SER A 123 6.84 -25.17 0.07
N ARG A 124 7.31 -25.25 1.32
CA ARG A 124 6.65 -26.06 2.35
C ARG A 124 5.28 -25.52 2.73
N TYR A 125 5.11 -24.20 2.80
CA TYR A 125 3.82 -23.57 3.11
C TYR A 125 2.82 -23.69 1.97
N GLU A 126 3.29 -23.60 0.71
CA GLU A 126 2.50 -23.87 -0.49
C GLU A 126 1.86 -25.27 -0.41
N MET A 127 2.68 -26.33 -0.27
CA MET A 127 2.18 -27.70 -0.17
C MET A 127 1.25 -27.95 1.03
N LEU A 128 1.51 -27.30 2.17
CA LEU A 128 0.65 -27.43 3.36
C LEU A 128 -0.74 -26.89 3.09
N VAL A 129 -0.86 -25.71 2.49
CA VAL A 129 -2.15 -25.11 2.16
C VAL A 129 -2.90 -25.98 1.13
N GLU A 130 -2.23 -26.45 0.08
CA GLU A 130 -2.83 -27.34 -0.93
C GLU A 130 -3.36 -28.64 -0.33
N THR A 131 -2.58 -29.26 0.56
CA THR A 131 -2.98 -30.50 1.24
C THR A 131 -4.23 -30.28 2.09
N GLN A 132 -4.30 -29.17 2.81
CA GLN A 132 -5.48 -28.84 3.62
C GLN A 132 -6.69 -28.48 2.75
N ALA A 133 -6.46 -27.77 1.64
CA ALA A 133 -7.50 -27.36 0.69
C ALA A 133 -8.23 -28.53 0.05
N THR A 134 -7.61 -29.71 -0.03
CA THR A 134 -8.27 -30.94 -0.54
C THR A 134 -9.51 -31.32 0.29
N GLY A 135 -9.59 -30.90 1.56
CA GLY A 135 -10.75 -31.14 2.43
C GLY A 135 -11.77 -29.99 2.48
N TRP A 136 -11.56 -28.90 1.75
CA TRP A 136 -12.39 -27.70 1.80
C TRP A 136 -13.54 -27.76 0.81
N ASP A 137 -14.70 -27.21 1.20
CA ASP A 137 -15.78 -26.93 0.26
C ASP A 137 -15.54 -25.56 -0.38
N LEU A 138 -14.93 -25.57 -1.56
CA LEU A 138 -14.60 -24.39 -2.35
C LEU A 138 -15.73 -24.04 -3.32
N SER A 139 -16.96 -24.01 -2.81
CA SER A 139 -18.15 -23.63 -3.57
C SER A 139 -18.61 -22.22 -3.20
N GLY A 140 -19.21 -21.52 -4.16
CA GLY A 140 -19.73 -20.17 -4.01
C GLY A 140 -20.77 -19.82 -5.08
N SER A 141 -21.21 -18.56 -5.11
CA SER A 141 -22.15 -18.10 -6.14
C SER A 141 -21.44 -17.50 -7.36
N LEU A 142 -22.06 -17.62 -8.52
CA LEU A 142 -21.59 -16.95 -9.74
C LEU A 142 -21.60 -15.41 -9.60
N GLU A 143 -22.54 -14.87 -8.83
CA GLU A 143 -22.64 -13.43 -8.56
C GLU A 143 -21.43 -12.91 -7.76
N GLU A 144 -21.04 -13.61 -6.69
CA GLU A 144 -19.86 -13.24 -5.90
C GLU A 144 -18.57 -13.32 -6.71
N LEU A 145 -18.43 -14.35 -7.55
CA LEU A 145 -17.28 -14.47 -8.46
C LEU A 145 -17.24 -13.29 -9.44
N GLN A 146 -18.36 -12.95 -10.07
CA GLN A 146 -18.46 -11.82 -11.01
C GLN A 146 -18.16 -10.49 -10.32
N ALA A 147 -18.71 -10.26 -9.12
CA ALA A 147 -18.45 -9.07 -8.34
C ALA A 147 -16.96 -8.95 -7.95
N GLY A 148 -16.34 -10.05 -7.54
CA GLY A 148 -14.92 -10.12 -7.22
C GLY A 148 -14.02 -9.80 -8.43
N LEU A 149 -14.32 -10.41 -9.59
CA LEU A 149 -13.57 -10.15 -10.83
C LEU A 149 -13.73 -8.70 -11.31
N ALA A 150 -14.94 -8.13 -11.21
CA ALA A 150 -15.17 -6.73 -11.56
C ALA A 150 -14.42 -5.76 -10.62
N ALA A 151 -14.33 -6.09 -9.33
CA ALA A 151 -13.53 -5.32 -8.38
C ALA A 151 -12.03 -5.39 -8.71
N ALA A 152 -11.52 -6.57 -9.04
CA ALA A 152 -10.12 -6.76 -9.46
C ALA A 152 -9.79 -6.02 -10.76
N GLU A 153 -10.69 -6.02 -11.74
CA GLU A 153 -10.52 -5.25 -12.98
C GLU A 153 -10.48 -3.74 -12.69
N LYS A 154 -11.37 -3.24 -11.84
CA LYS A 154 -11.39 -1.83 -11.44
C LYS A 154 -10.10 -1.42 -10.72
N GLU A 155 -9.59 -2.25 -9.81
CA GLU A 155 -8.31 -2.04 -9.14
C GLU A 155 -7.18 -1.97 -10.17
N ARG A 156 -7.08 -2.97 -11.05
CA ARG A 156 -6.05 -3.03 -12.11
C ARG A 156 -6.12 -1.81 -13.03
N ALA A 157 -7.31 -1.41 -13.46
CA ALA A 157 -7.52 -0.24 -14.31
C ALA A 157 -7.09 1.07 -13.61
N SER A 158 -7.27 1.17 -12.28
CA SER A 158 -6.88 2.36 -11.53
C SER A 158 -5.37 2.58 -11.43
N VAL A 159 -4.58 1.51 -11.58
CA VAL A 159 -3.11 1.57 -11.48
C VAL A 159 -2.38 1.36 -12.81
N ALA A 160 -3.06 0.92 -13.87
CA ALA A 160 -2.46 0.58 -15.16
C ALA A 160 -1.72 1.74 -15.85
N GLY A 161 -2.07 2.99 -15.52
CA GLY A 161 -1.45 4.21 -16.08
C GLY A 161 -0.46 4.91 -15.15
N LEU A 162 -0.13 4.33 -13.99
CA LEU A 162 0.80 4.95 -13.05
C LEU A 162 2.25 4.68 -13.49
N ASP A 163 3.00 5.75 -13.71
CA ASP A 163 4.46 5.65 -13.83
C ASP A 163 5.05 5.45 -12.42
N ASN A 164 5.65 4.28 -12.21
CA ASN A 164 6.30 3.90 -10.96
C ASN A 164 7.83 3.77 -11.16
N ALA A 165 8.38 4.33 -12.23
CA ALA A 165 9.82 4.41 -12.38
C ALA A 165 10.41 5.18 -11.18
N PRO A 166 11.42 4.61 -10.49
CA PRO A 166 12.04 5.31 -9.37
C PRO A 166 12.64 6.63 -9.84
N PRO A 167 12.56 7.70 -9.03
CA PRO A 167 13.15 8.98 -9.40
C PRO A 167 14.67 8.84 -9.51
N LYS A 168 15.27 9.70 -10.34
CA LYS A 168 16.73 9.81 -10.39
C LYS A 168 17.23 10.39 -9.07
N ILE A 169 18.12 9.68 -8.37
CA ILE A 169 18.78 10.23 -7.19
C ILE A 169 20.02 11.03 -7.60
N LEU A 170 20.07 12.30 -7.23
CA LEU A 170 21.27 13.14 -7.30
C LEU A 170 21.86 13.27 -5.90
N PHE A 171 23.08 12.75 -5.72
CA PHE A 171 23.82 12.91 -4.47
C PHE A 171 24.86 14.01 -4.61
N GLN A 172 24.89 14.96 -3.68
CA GLN A 172 25.85 16.07 -3.67
C GLN A 172 26.50 16.25 -2.30
N GLU A 173 27.82 16.26 -2.26
CA GLU A 173 28.60 16.51 -1.04
C GLU A 173 28.76 18.01 -0.72
N ARG A 174 27.83 18.82 -1.22
CA ARG A 174 27.79 20.27 -1.04
C ARG A 174 26.34 20.73 -1.05
N ARG A 175 26.08 21.85 -0.38
CA ARG A 175 24.75 22.47 -0.32
C ARG A 175 24.28 22.78 -1.74
N ALA A 176 23.13 22.23 -2.09
CA ALA A 176 22.49 22.43 -3.38
C ALA A 176 20.98 22.53 -3.20
N ILE A 177 20.33 23.19 -4.15
CA ILE A 177 18.87 23.16 -4.33
C ILE A 177 18.57 22.54 -5.69
N LEU A 178 17.45 21.82 -5.80
CA LEU A 178 16.99 21.22 -7.04
C LEU A 178 15.78 21.97 -7.57
N VAL A 179 15.96 22.72 -8.66
CA VAL A 179 14.86 23.36 -9.38
C VAL A 179 14.30 22.37 -10.39
N VAL A 180 13.14 21.81 -10.06
CA VAL A 180 12.42 20.87 -10.93
C VAL A 180 11.50 21.59 -11.90
N TYR A 181 11.49 21.12 -13.14
CA TYR A 181 10.54 21.49 -14.18
C TYR A 181 9.75 20.25 -14.60
N ASP A 182 8.44 20.40 -14.78
CA ASP A 182 7.60 19.36 -15.38
C ASP A 182 7.80 19.37 -16.90
N GLY A 183 8.77 18.57 -17.37
CA GLY A 183 9.20 18.57 -18.76
C GLY A 183 10.04 19.80 -19.15
N ALA A 184 9.97 20.19 -20.43
CA ALA A 184 10.75 21.31 -20.96
C ALA A 184 10.22 22.66 -20.41
N PRO A 185 11.08 23.59 -19.95
CA PRO A 185 10.66 24.89 -19.43
C PRO A 185 9.73 25.65 -20.39
N THR A 186 8.55 26.03 -19.89
CA THR A 186 7.49 26.69 -20.66
C THR A 186 7.30 28.12 -20.16
N LEU A 187 7.41 29.10 -21.06
CA LEU A 187 7.34 30.53 -20.75
C LEU A 187 5.94 31.10 -21.01
N GLU A 188 5.42 31.85 -20.04
CA GLU A 188 4.21 32.65 -20.19
C GLU A 188 4.47 34.13 -19.84
N PRO A 189 3.84 35.09 -20.55
CA PRO A 189 3.96 36.51 -20.22
C PRO A 189 3.43 36.82 -18.82
N ILE A 190 4.11 37.71 -18.10
CA ILE A 190 3.62 38.22 -16.82
C ILE A 190 2.83 39.51 -17.07
N GLU A 191 1.57 39.53 -16.68
CA GLU A 191 0.67 40.67 -16.86
C GLU A 191 1.29 41.98 -16.38
N ARG A 192 1.06 43.06 -17.15
CA ARG A 192 1.56 44.42 -16.86
C ARG A 192 3.09 44.54 -16.77
N SER A 193 3.85 43.58 -17.30
CA SER A 193 5.31 43.66 -17.41
C SER A 193 5.81 43.33 -18.82
N LYS A 194 7.12 43.40 -19.04
CA LYS A 194 7.80 42.88 -20.25
C LYS A 194 8.50 41.54 -20.01
N LEU A 195 8.24 40.93 -18.85
CA LEU A 195 8.89 39.71 -18.38
C LEU A 195 8.01 38.50 -18.66
N GLN A 196 8.62 37.32 -18.61
CA GLN A 196 7.94 36.03 -18.76
C GLN A 196 8.26 35.14 -17.56
N ARG A 197 7.33 34.30 -17.11
CA ARG A 197 7.53 33.31 -16.03
C ARG A 197 7.64 31.91 -16.62
N VAL A 198 8.48 31.06 -16.06
CA VAL A 198 8.43 29.62 -16.32
C VAL A 198 7.31 29.00 -15.49
N VAL A 199 6.29 28.44 -16.14
CA VAL A 199 5.04 28.06 -15.45
C VAL A 199 4.98 26.61 -15.00
N ASN A 200 5.78 25.74 -15.61
CA ASN A 200 5.87 24.32 -15.26
C ASN A 200 6.94 24.06 -14.17
N THR A 201 7.04 24.96 -13.20
CA THR A 201 7.91 24.80 -12.03
C THR A 201 7.28 25.51 -10.83
N PRO A 202 7.37 24.95 -9.61
CA PRO A 202 6.92 25.63 -8.40
C PRO A 202 7.81 26.84 -8.05
N TYR A 203 9.03 26.91 -8.59
CA TYR A 203 9.99 27.97 -8.31
C TYR A 203 9.67 29.27 -9.05
N ALA A 204 10.05 30.40 -8.47
CA ALA A 204 9.89 31.71 -9.10
C ALA A 204 11.00 31.97 -10.15
N VAL A 205 10.90 31.29 -11.29
CA VAL A 205 11.82 31.46 -12.41
C VAL A 205 11.24 32.46 -13.42
N VAL A 206 11.93 33.59 -13.61
CA VAL A 206 11.50 34.69 -14.49
C VAL A 206 12.53 34.94 -15.57
N PHE A 207 12.08 35.05 -16.82
CA PHE A 207 12.88 35.41 -17.97
C PHE A 207 12.69 36.89 -18.33
N ASP A 208 13.80 37.59 -18.54
CA ASP A 208 13.83 38.92 -19.12
C ASP A 208 14.27 38.86 -20.60
N PRO A 209 13.36 39.12 -21.56
CA PRO A 209 13.70 39.14 -22.98
C PRO A 209 14.76 40.19 -23.36
N ARG A 210 14.90 41.28 -22.59
CA ARG A 210 15.87 42.36 -22.89
C ARG A 210 17.30 41.91 -22.61
N SER A 211 17.55 41.32 -21.45
CA SER A 211 18.87 40.80 -21.06
C SER A 211 19.13 39.37 -21.55
N ARG A 212 18.08 38.67 -21.99
CA ARG A 212 18.08 37.24 -22.34
C ARG A 212 18.66 36.43 -21.18
N CYS A 213 18.19 36.70 -19.98
CA CYS A 213 18.58 36.03 -18.75
C CYS A 213 17.34 35.53 -18.02
N TYR A 214 17.52 34.39 -17.36
CA TYR A 214 16.61 33.86 -16.36
C TYR A 214 17.08 34.30 -14.99
N TYR A 215 16.12 34.52 -14.10
CA TYR A 215 16.32 34.92 -12.73
C TYR A 215 15.53 33.99 -11.83
N LEU A 216 16.16 33.54 -10.75
CA LEU A 216 15.57 32.69 -9.74
C LEU A 216 15.75 33.38 -8.39
N ASN A 217 14.70 33.38 -7.59
CA ASN A 217 14.76 33.73 -6.17
C ASN A 217 14.48 32.48 -5.33
N GLY A 218 15.26 32.33 -4.26
CA GLY A 218 15.01 31.37 -3.19
C GLY A 218 15.46 32.01 -1.90
N ALA A 219 14.54 32.17 -0.95
CA ALA A 219 14.77 32.93 0.28
C ALA A 219 15.39 34.32 0.02
N ASN A 220 16.47 34.65 0.74
CA ASN A 220 17.23 35.89 0.61
C ASN A 220 18.25 35.89 -0.55
N LEU A 221 18.27 34.86 -1.41
CA LEU A 221 19.25 34.71 -2.48
C LEU A 221 18.64 34.93 -3.88
N TRP A 222 19.48 35.43 -4.78
CA TRP A 222 19.16 35.61 -6.19
C TRP A 222 20.18 34.91 -7.07
N TYR A 223 19.69 34.32 -8.16
CA TYR A 223 20.51 33.66 -9.16
C TYR A 223 20.14 34.15 -10.55
N GLN A 224 21.10 34.13 -11.48
CA GLN A 224 20.85 34.30 -12.90
C GLN A 224 21.41 33.15 -13.73
N ALA A 225 20.80 32.89 -14.89
CA ALA A 225 21.31 31.98 -15.89
C ALA A 225 20.97 32.46 -17.31
N LYS A 226 21.67 31.94 -18.33
CA LYS A 226 21.31 32.15 -19.74
C LYS A 226 20.29 31.13 -20.27
N ASP A 227 20.18 30.01 -19.58
CA ASP A 227 19.29 28.89 -19.86
C ASP A 227 18.61 28.50 -18.52
N PRO A 228 17.30 28.23 -18.49
CA PRO A 228 16.60 27.85 -17.26
C PRO A 228 17.11 26.53 -16.66
N LEU A 229 17.74 25.68 -17.48
CA LEU A 229 18.39 24.44 -17.06
C LEU A 229 19.83 24.68 -16.55
N GLY A 230 20.34 25.91 -16.64
CA GLY A 230 21.61 26.34 -16.06
C GLY A 230 22.73 26.57 -17.08
N THR A 231 23.96 26.85 -16.65
CA THR A 231 24.41 27.00 -15.25
C THR A 231 23.89 28.29 -14.62
N TRP A 232 23.47 28.20 -13.36
CA TRP A 232 23.03 29.32 -12.54
C TRP A 232 24.19 29.94 -11.76
N SER A 233 24.17 31.25 -11.56
CA SER A 233 25.16 31.99 -10.79
C SER A 233 24.49 32.94 -9.82
N ASN A 234 24.95 32.96 -8.57
CA ASN A 234 24.44 33.87 -7.55
C ASN A 234 24.71 35.34 -7.95
N ILE A 235 23.75 36.22 -7.68
CA ILE A 235 23.86 37.66 -7.88
C ILE A 235 23.36 38.40 -6.64
N SER A 236 23.96 39.54 -6.32
CA SER A 236 23.58 40.37 -5.17
C SER A 236 22.56 41.46 -5.51
N SER A 237 22.40 41.78 -6.80
CA SER A 237 21.58 42.90 -7.27
C SER A 237 20.81 42.52 -8.55
N PRO A 238 19.65 41.86 -8.43
CA PRO A 238 18.78 41.61 -9.57
C PRO A 238 18.23 42.93 -10.14
N PRO A 239 17.86 42.98 -11.43
CA PRO A 239 17.24 44.16 -12.04
C PRO A 239 15.96 44.59 -11.30
N ALA A 240 15.69 45.90 -11.25
CA ALA A 240 14.53 46.44 -10.54
C ALA A 240 13.20 45.83 -11.02
N ALA A 241 13.03 45.69 -12.33
CA ALA A 241 11.83 45.07 -12.93
C ALA A 241 11.61 43.61 -12.48
N ILE A 242 12.69 42.86 -12.20
CA ILE A 242 12.58 41.48 -11.69
C ILE A 242 12.06 41.50 -10.25
N ARG A 243 12.62 42.37 -9.40
CA ARG A 243 12.20 42.52 -7.99
C ARG A 243 10.76 43.02 -7.81
N GLU A 244 10.26 43.78 -8.77
CA GLU A 244 8.87 44.25 -8.75
C GLU A 244 7.87 43.13 -9.00
N VAL A 245 8.26 42.10 -9.75
CA VAL A 245 7.38 41.01 -10.18
C VAL A 245 7.49 39.78 -9.27
N VAL A 246 8.68 39.53 -8.74
CA VAL A 246 8.90 38.48 -7.73
C VAL A 246 9.12 39.19 -6.40
N PRO A 247 8.11 39.23 -5.51
CA PRO A 247 8.28 39.87 -4.21
C PRO A 247 9.40 39.15 -3.46
N PRO A 248 10.33 39.90 -2.81
CA PRO A 248 11.39 39.29 -2.03
C PRO A 248 10.77 38.48 -0.89
N ASP A 249 11.32 37.30 -0.64
CA ASP A 249 10.91 36.50 0.51
C ASP A 249 11.27 37.23 1.82
N THR A 250 10.24 37.57 2.61
CA THR A 250 10.39 38.34 3.86
C THR A 250 10.25 37.48 5.11
N SER A 251 10.08 36.16 4.98
CA SER A 251 10.07 35.26 6.13
C SER A 251 11.47 35.21 6.76
N THR A 252 11.55 35.36 8.09
CA THR A 252 12.82 35.29 8.82
C THR A 252 13.36 33.87 8.97
N TYR A 253 12.51 32.85 8.72
CA TYR A 253 12.85 31.44 8.88
C TYR A 253 13.54 30.84 7.65
N ASP A 254 13.47 31.50 6.49
CA ASP A 254 14.01 30.96 5.25
C ASP A 254 15.38 31.55 4.89
N GLN A 255 15.92 32.51 5.66
CA GLN A 255 17.21 33.12 5.32
C GLN A 255 18.36 32.12 5.35
N VAL A 256 19.06 32.01 4.22
CA VAL A 256 20.21 31.13 4.07
C VAL A 256 21.41 31.77 4.77
N GLU A 257 21.88 31.14 5.84
CA GLU A 257 23.18 31.43 6.44
C GLU A 257 24.29 30.66 5.70
N GLY A 258 25.44 31.29 5.44
CA GLY A 258 26.59 30.67 4.79
C GLY A 258 26.66 30.87 3.26
N PRO A 259 27.50 30.11 2.54
CA PRO A 259 27.65 30.26 1.09
C PRO A 259 26.34 29.88 0.37
N PRO A 260 26.00 30.56 -0.75
CA PRO A 260 24.80 30.24 -1.50
C PRO A 260 24.88 28.81 -2.03
N PRO A 261 23.81 27.99 -1.88
CA PRO A 261 23.78 26.65 -2.43
C PRO A 261 23.91 26.69 -3.96
N GLU A 262 24.48 25.63 -4.52
CA GLU A 262 24.44 25.40 -5.96
C GLU A 262 23.00 25.16 -6.42
N VAL A 263 22.66 25.63 -7.63
CA VAL A 263 21.36 25.34 -8.23
C VAL A 263 21.54 24.25 -9.27
N LEU A 264 20.94 23.09 -8.99
CA LEU A 264 20.78 21.99 -9.94
C LEU A 264 19.39 22.05 -10.56
N THR A 265 19.24 21.45 -11.74
CA THR A 265 17.97 21.44 -12.47
C THR A 265 17.61 20.04 -12.94
N ALA A 266 16.31 19.77 -13.04
CA ALA A 266 15.80 18.51 -13.58
C ALA A 266 14.49 18.72 -14.34
N THR A 267 14.25 17.90 -15.36
CA THR A 267 13.02 17.89 -16.17
C THR A 267 12.26 16.56 -16.08
N VAL A 268 12.71 15.67 -15.20
CA VAL A 268 12.17 14.32 -14.94
C VAL A 268 12.14 14.08 -13.42
N PRO A 269 11.33 13.15 -12.90
CA PRO A 269 11.32 12.81 -11.48
C PRO A 269 12.74 12.60 -10.94
N THR A 270 13.16 13.47 -10.01
CA THR A 270 14.52 13.54 -9.52
C THR A 270 14.50 13.99 -8.07
N GLU A 271 15.22 13.28 -7.21
CA GLU A 271 15.41 13.62 -5.80
C GLU A 271 16.85 14.07 -5.56
N LEU A 272 17.02 15.10 -4.74
CA LEU A 272 18.32 15.59 -4.33
C LEU A 272 18.60 15.19 -2.89
N ILE A 273 19.73 14.51 -2.70
CA ILE A 273 20.34 14.27 -1.40
C ILE A 273 21.59 15.13 -1.34
N ALA A 274 21.52 16.23 -0.60
CA ALA A 274 22.63 17.18 -0.47
C ALA A 274 23.14 17.19 0.97
N THR A 275 24.46 17.11 1.13
CA THR A 275 25.13 17.27 2.41
C THR A 275 25.94 18.56 2.48
N ASP A 276 26.31 18.97 3.69
CA ASP A 276 27.15 20.15 3.96
C ASP A 276 28.68 19.85 3.93
N GLY A 277 29.08 18.88 3.12
CA GLY A 277 30.44 18.31 3.08
C GLY A 277 30.40 16.78 2.95
N PRO A 278 31.53 16.08 3.20
CA PRO A 278 31.55 14.61 3.16
C PRO A 278 30.47 13.99 4.07
N PRO A 279 29.87 12.84 3.69
CA PRO A 279 28.86 12.14 4.49
C PRO A 279 29.28 11.89 5.94
N ARG A 280 28.42 12.23 6.90
CA ARG A 280 28.62 11.96 8.33
C ARG A 280 27.55 10.98 8.82
N TYR A 281 27.94 9.75 9.10
CA TYR A 281 27.03 8.72 9.60
C TYR A 281 26.98 8.69 11.13
N ALA A 282 25.79 8.45 11.68
CA ALA A 282 25.57 8.25 13.11
C ALA A 282 24.65 7.04 13.35
N PRO A 283 24.80 6.27 14.45
CA PRO A 283 23.98 5.08 14.69
C PRO A 283 22.47 5.39 14.80
N LEU A 284 21.65 4.52 14.22
CA LEU A 284 20.19 4.51 14.29
C LEU A 284 19.74 3.11 14.74
N VAL A 285 19.27 2.95 15.98
CA VAL A 285 18.76 1.68 16.56
C VAL A 285 19.71 0.46 16.46
N GLY A 286 20.20 -0.01 17.60
CA GLY A 286 20.82 -1.34 17.71
C GLY A 286 22.14 -1.53 16.95
N ASP A 287 22.80 -0.45 16.52
CA ASP A 287 24.06 -0.43 15.74
C ASP A 287 24.00 -1.15 14.36
N GLU A 288 22.83 -1.61 13.94
CA GLU A 288 22.62 -2.29 12.64
C GLU A 288 22.35 -1.30 11.50
N LEU A 289 21.84 -0.12 11.82
CA LEU A 289 21.59 0.97 10.87
C LEU A 289 22.36 2.22 11.28
N LEU A 290 22.83 2.99 10.30
CA LEU A 290 23.39 4.33 10.49
C LEU A 290 22.55 5.33 9.70
N TYR A 291 22.20 6.48 10.27
CA TYR A 291 21.58 7.57 9.52
C TYR A 291 22.62 8.60 9.05
N LEU A 292 22.36 9.24 7.91
CA LEU A 292 23.21 10.32 7.39
C LEU A 292 22.87 11.62 8.11
N ALA A 293 23.72 12.04 9.05
CA ALA A 293 23.43 13.11 10.00
C ALA A 293 23.60 14.54 9.45
N ASN A 294 24.11 14.69 8.23
CA ASN A 294 24.42 15.99 7.64
C ASN A 294 23.72 16.25 6.32
N THR A 295 22.51 15.73 6.19
CA THR A 295 21.55 16.02 5.12
C THR A 295 20.20 16.33 5.77
N GLU A 296 19.32 17.01 5.03
CA GLU A 296 17.91 17.16 5.40
C GLU A 296 17.05 15.98 4.93
N SER A 297 17.59 15.12 4.06
CA SER A 297 16.93 13.92 3.55
C SER A 297 17.01 12.76 4.54
N ASP A 298 15.95 11.95 4.62
CA ASP A 298 15.93 10.72 5.40
C ASP A 298 16.73 9.60 4.70
N VAL A 299 18.00 9.43 5.09
CA VAL A 299 18.91 8.45 4.50
C VAL A 299 19.49 7.54 5.57
N VAL A 300 19.38 6.24 5.35
CA VAL A 300 19.85 5.19 6.27
C VAL A 300 20.75 4.20 5.55
N LEU A 301 21.89 3.86 6.15
CA LEU A 301 22.81 2.81 5.73
C LEU A 301 22.59 1.57 6.59
N GLU A 302 22.33 0.42 5.97
CA GLU A 302 22.35 -0.87 6.67
C GLU A 302 23.79 -1.39 6.75
N VAL A 303 24.28 -1.68 7.96
CA VAL A 303 25.69 -2.04 8.20
C VAL A 303 26.03 -3.40 7.61
N SER A 304 25.11 -4.36 7.65
CA SER A 304 25.34 -5.74 7.19
C SER A 304 25.50 -5.83 5.67
N THR A 305 24.70 -5.07 4.92
CA THR A 305 24.64 -5.11 3.45
C THR A 305 25.38 -3.96 2.79
N GLN A 306 25.68 -2.88 3.55
CA GLN A 306 26.18 -1.60 3.04
C GLN A 306 25.22 -0.94 2.04
N TYR A 307 23.92 -1.28 2.08
CA TYR A 307 22.92 -0.61 1.26
C TYR A 307 22.44 0.70 1.89
N LEU A 308 22.33 1.73 1.05
CA LEU A 308 21.70 3.00 1.37
C LEU A 308 20.22 2.97 0.98
N TYR A 309 19.39 3.30 1.95
CA TYR A 309 17.95 3.46 1.81
C TYR A 309 17.61 4.93 1.96
N VAL A 310 16.76 5.42 1.06
CA VAL A 310 16.29 6.80 1.04
C VAL A 310 14.78 6.74 1.13
N LEU A 311 14.21 7.49 2.07
CA LEU A 311 12.76 7.65 2.15
C LEU A 311 12.37 8.87 1.30
N ILE A 312 11.44 8.63 0.36
CA ILE A 312 10.93 9.60 -0.62
C ILE A 312 9.41 9.71 -0.50
#